data_AF-A0A4Z0M1Z6-F1
#
_entry.id   AF-A0A4Z0M1Z6-F1
#
_cell.length_a   1.000
_cell.length_b   1.000
_cell.length_c   1.000
_cell.angle_alpha   90.00
_cell.angle_beta   90.00
_cell.angle_gamma   90.00
#
_symmetry.space_group_name_H-M   'P 1'
#
loop_
_entity.id
_entity.type
_entity.pdbx_description
1 polymer ?
#
loop_
_entity_poly.entity_id
_entity_poly.type
_entity_poly.pdbx_seq_one_letter_code
_entity_poly.pdbx_strand_id
1 'polypeptide(L)'
;MKLFTAILLFLLPSLSQAAIISGSMFGWEESTTIESIGDGSNQVSMWWSINTSDRGWFYGSGNALTRSDVALATGVTDISQITDASAFSFTNTFVGPVCDADCNGNGVGDFLVWRNIDSGFYGVLRVDDIDTTYGADYATLSGTWWFQTDGSANFSVVPVPAAAWFMGSALAALVGVGRRRRRKLV
;
A
#
# COMPACT_ATOMS: atom_id res chain seq x y z
N MET A 1 -13.05 -50.53 34.39
CA MET A 1 -13.66 -49.73 33.29
C MET A 1 -12.79 -48.51 33.06
N LYS A 2 -12.01 -48.46 31.97
CA LYS A 2 -11.16 -47.31 31.63
C LYS A 2 -11.80 -46.62 30.43
N LEU A 3 -12.28 -45.40 30.64
CA LEU A 3 -12.88 -44.54 29.62
C LEU A 3 -11.76 -43.75 28.93
N PHE A 4 -11.43 -44.08 27.68
CA PHE A 4 -10.56 -43.27 26.84
C PHE A 4 -11.40 -42.14 26.24
N THR A 5 -11.16 -40.91 26.68
CA THR A 5 -11.76 -39.72 26.07
C THR A 5 -10.83 -39.27 24.95
N ALA A 6 -11.19 -39.57 23.71
CA ALA A 6 -10.50 -39.07 22.52
C ALA A 6 -10.92 -37.61 22.30
N ILE A 7 -10.02 -36.66 22.60
CA ILE A 7 -10.18 -35.27 22.18
C ILE A 7 -9.83 -35.22 20.70
N LEU A 8 -10.86 -35.26 19.86
CA LEU A 8 -10.75 -35.02 18.43
C LEU A 8 -10.57 -33.51 18.21
N LEU A 9 -9.32 -33.05 18.11
CA LEU A 9 -9.01 -31.68 17.71
C LEU A 9 -9.45 -31.50 16.25
N PHE A 10 -10.57 -30.82 16.02
CA PHE A 10 -10.96 -30.37 14.69
C PHE A 10 -9.96 -29.30 14.23
N LEU A 11 -8.98 -29.72 13.42
CA LEU A 11 -8.20 -28.82 12.56
C LEU A 11 -9.13 -28.29 11.47
N LEU A 12 -9.95 -27.30 11.82
CA LEU A 12 -10.65 -26.52 10.81
C LEU A 12 -9.57 -25.75 10.03
N PRO A 13 -9.49 -25.88 8.70
CA PRO A 13 -8.63 -25.02 7.92
C PRO A 13 -9.08 -23.60 8.19
N SER A 14 -8.22 -22.80 8.82
CA SER A 14 -8.39 -21.35 8.81
C SER A 14 -8.38 -20.97 7.34
N LEU A 15 -9.53 -20.59 6.80
CA LEU A 15 -9.59 -19.88 5.53
C LEU A 15 -8.75 -18.63 5.76
N SER A 16 -7.51 -18.65 5.27
CA SER A 16 -6.66 -17.48 5.22
C SER A 16 -7.39 -16.51 4.32
N GLN A 17 -8.15 -15.60 4.92
CA GLN A 17 -8.86 -14.58 4.19
C GLN A 17 -7.80 -13.75 3.47
N ALA A 18 -8.04 -13.45 2.18
CA ALA A 18 -7.25 -12.50 1.42
C ALA A 18 -7.00 -11.25 2.28
N ALA A 19 -5.77 -11.06 2.72
CA ALA A 19 -5.42 -9.97 3.60
C ALA A 19 -4.55 -9.01 2.78
N ILE A 20 -5.08 -7.81 2.55
CA ILE A 20 -4.26 -6.72 2.07
C ILE A 20 -3.60 -6.10 3.29
N ILE A 21 -2.28 -6.19 3.36
CA ILE A 21 -1.50 -5.41 4.32
C ILE A 21 -1.10 -4.09 3.66
N SER A 22 -0.90 -3.06 4.48
CA SER A 22 -0.54 -1.73 3.98
C SER A 22 0.37 -1.01 4.95
N GLY A 23 1.04 0.02 4.45
CA GLY A 23 1.91 0.87 5.23
C GLY A 23 2.28 2.14 4.48
N SER A 24 3.22 2.87 5.07
CA SER A 24 3.80 4.06 4.48
C SER A 24 5.30 3.88 4.35
N MET A 25 5.86 4.50 3.32
CA MET A 25 7.28 4.65 3.05
C MET A 25 7.59 6.13 3.10
N PHE A 26 8.68 6.49 3.78
CA PHE A 26 9.09 7.87 3.97
C PHE A 26 10.56 7.99 3.65
N GLY A 27 10.91 8.99 2.85
CA GLY A 27 12.32 9.30 2.59
C GLY A 27 13.06 8.23 1.79
N TRP A 28 12.39 7.50 0.88
CA TRP A 28 13.06 6.53 0.02
C TRP A 28 13.98 7.26 -0.95
N GLU A 29 15.28 7.21 -0.67
CA GLU A 29 16.31 7.91 -1.42
C GLU A 29 16.35 7.47 -2.90
N GLU A 30 16.57 8.45 -3.78
CA GLU A 30 16.69 8.25 -5.20
C GLU A 30 17.89 7.38 -5.58
N SER A 31 17.67 6.35 -6.40
CA SER A 31 18.74 5.56 -7.03
C SER A 31 19.78 4.95 -6.05
N THR A 32 19.45 4.76 -4.77
CA THR A 32 20.38 4.16 -3.78
C THR A 32 20.05 2.72 -3.42
N THR A 33 18.82 2.46 -3.00
CA THR A 33 18.42 1.19 -2.38
C THR A 33 17.15 0.62 -3.02
N ILE A 34 17.14 -0.71 -3.15
CA ILE A 34 15.96 -1.45 -3.57
C ILE A 34 15.04 -1.53 -2.36
N GLU A 35 13.85 -0.95 -2.48
CA GLU A 35 12.83 -1.08 -1.45
C GLU A 35 11.98 -2.32 -1.69
N SER A 36 11.41 -2.86 -0.61
CA SER A 36 10.54 -4.03 -0.70
C SER A 36 9.33 -3.88 0.20
N ILE A 37 8.17 -4.29 -0.31
CA ILE A 37 6.92 -4.38 0.43
C ILE A 37 6.43 -5.81 0.38
N GLY A 38 5.94 -6.33 1.50
CA GLY A 38 5.63 -7.74 1.64
C GLY A 38 5.21 -8.14 3.05
N ASP A 39 4.89 -9.43 3.21
CA ASP A 39 4.47 -10.04 4.48
C ASP A 39 5.62 -10.74 5.23
N GLY A 40 6.86 -10.57 4.74
CA GLY A 40 8.07 -11.21 5.25
C GLY A 40 8.35 -12.60 4.69
N SER A 41 7.39 -13.22 3.99
CA SER A 41 7.58 -14.47 3.23
C SER A 41 7.55 -14.22 1.72
N ASN A 42 6.67 -13.33 1.27
CA ASN A 42 6.51 -12.89 -0.10
C ASN A 42 6.70 -11.37 -0.15
N GLN A 43 7.19 -10.86 -1.29
CA GLN A 43 7.42 -9.43 -1.47
C GLN A 43 7.45 -9.06 -2.95
N VAL A 44 7.23 -7.78 -3.24
CA VAL A 44 7.72 -7.14 -4.47
C VAL A 44 8.91 -6.25 -4.13
N SER A 45 9.81 -6.09 -5.09
CA SER A 45 11.01 -5.25 -4.97
C SER A 45 10.93 -4.11 -5.96
N MET A 46 11.25 -2.90 -5.53
CA MET A 46 11.00 -1.67 -6.26
C MET A 46 12.29 -0.87 -6.39
N TRP A 47 12.41 -0.11 -7.48
CA TRP A 47 13.49 0.84 -7.71
C TRP A 47 12.93 2.05 -8.44
N TRP A 48 13.43 3.24 -8.12
CA TRP A 48 13.00 4.49 -8.72
C TRP A 48 14.17 5.45 -8.94
N SER A 49 13.94 6.43 -9.81
CA SER A 49 14.83 7.58 -9.99
C SER A 49 14.01 8.83 -10.24
N ILE A 50 14.62 9.98 -10.05
CA ILE A 50 13.94 11.25 -10.25
C ILE A 50 13.89 11.61 -11.74
N ASN A 51 12.79 12.25 -12.15
CA ASN A 51 12.69 12.92 -13.45
C ASN A 51 12.62 14.44 -13.31
N THR A 52 11.68 14.93 -12.51
CA THR A 52 11.49 16.35 -12.16
C THR A 52 11.17 16.48 -10.67
N SER A 53 10.97 17.69 -10.17
CA SER A 53 10.71 17.96 -8.75
C SER A 53 9.49 17.24 -8.16
N ASP A 54 8.58 16.79 -9.00
CA ASP A 54 7.26 16.23 -8.69
C ASP A 54 7.01 14.90 -9.46
N ARG A 55 8.04 14.36 -10.14
CA ARG A 55 7.90 13.17 -10.99
C ARG A 55 9.08 12.23 -10.93
N GLY A 56 8.81 10.93 -11.02
CA GLY A 56 9.82 9.87 -11.02
C GLY A 56 9.67 8.82 -12.12
N TRP A 57 10.76 8.11 -12.40
CA TRP A 57 10.79 6.88 -13.18
C TRP A 57 10.82 5.67 -12.25
N PHE A 58 10.08 4.62 -12.57
CA PHE A 58 10.00 3.40 -11.76
C PHE A 58 10.37 2.20 -12.60
N TYR A 59 11.22 1.33 -12.08
CA TYR A 59 11.91 0.32 -12.87
C TYR A 59 11.42 -1.08 -12.57
N GLY A 60 11.33 -1.89 -13.63
CA GLY A 60 11.03 -3.31 -13.57
C GLY A 60 12.29 -4.17 -13.43
N SER A 61 12.13 -5.48 -13.64
CA SER A 61 13.17 -6.49 -13.41
C SER A 61 14.36 -6.46 -14.37
N GLY A 62 14.25 -5.75 -15.50
CA GLY A 62 15.23 -5.71 -16.58
C GLY A 62 16.54 -4.98 -16.22
N ASN A 63 16.56 -4.19 -15.15
CA ASN A 63 17.80 -3.58 -14.63
C ASN A 63 18.59 -4.53 -13.70
N ALA A 64 18.12 -5.77 -13.49
CA ALA A 64 18.68 -6.79 -12.61
C ALA A 64 18.77 -6.42 -11.12
N LEU A 65 18.33 -5.23 -10.72
CA LEU A 65 18.26 -4.79 -9.32
C LEU A 65 16.98 -5.30 -8.66
N THR A 66 15.88 -5.39 -9.42
CA THR A 66 14.60 -5.85 -8.89
C THR A 66 14.21 -7.23 -9.43
N ARG A 67 13.37 -7.94 -8.69
CA ARG A 67 12.68 -9.18 -9.07
C ARG A 67 11.20 -8.92 -9.36
N SER A 68 10.85 -7.70 -9.79
CA SER A 68 9.46 -7.35 -10.02
C SER A 68 9.30 -6.51 -11.28
N ASP A 69 8.33 -6.87 -12.10
CA ASP A 69 7.91 -6.03 -13.21
C ASP A 69 6.96 -4.96 -12.70
N VAL A 70 6.90 -3.82 -13.38
CA VAL A 70 6.12 -2.65 -12.97
C VAL A 70 5.10 -2.27 -14.04
N ALA A 71 3.96 -1.75 -13.61
CA ALA A 71 2.92 -1.18 -14.47
C ALA A 71 2.37 0.12 -13.86
N LEU A 72 1.94 1.05 -14.70
CA LEU A 72 1.22 2.25 -14.29
C LEU A 72 -0.29 1.97 -14.26
N ALA A 73 -0.96 2.26 -13.14
CA ALA A 73 -2.40 2.13 -13.00
C ALA A 73 -3.11 3.44 -13.41
N THR A 74 -3.07 3.73 -14.70
CA THR A 74 -3.61 4.98 -15.27
C THR A 74 -5.06 5.24 -14.88
N GLY A 75 -5.33 6.43 -14.35
CA GLY A 75 -6.68 6.87 -13.98
C GLY A 75 -7.21 6.33 -12.65
N VAL A 76 -6.41 5.50 -11.96
CA VAL A 76 -6.74 5.04 -10.61
C VAL A 76 -6.48 6.17 -9.61
N THR A 77 -7.47 6.46 -8.78
CA THR A 77 -7.39 7.47 -7.71
C THR A 77 -7.63 6.90 -6.32
N ASP A 78 -8.06 5.64 -6.25
CA ASP A 78 -8.25 4.91 -5.01
C ASP A 78 -7.85 3.46 -5.21
N ILE A 79 -7.13 2.89 -4.25
CA ILE A 79 -6.66 1.51 -4.27
C ILE A 79 -7.80 0.50 -4.53
N SER A 80 -9.02 0.79 -4.05
CA SER A 80 -10.16 -0.12 -4.21
C SER A 80 -10.61 -0.26 -5.67
N GLN A 81 -10.19 0.65 -6.55
CA GLN A 81 -10.48 0.58 -7.99
C GLN A 81 -9.62 -0.48 -8.71
N ILE A 82 -8.54 -0.95 -8.08
CA ILE A 82 -7.72 -2.05 -8.59
C ILE A 82 -8.39 -3.38 -8.22
N THR A 83 -9.40 -3.77 -9.00
CA THR A 83 -10.13 -5.04 -8.78
C THR A 83 -9.38 -6.26 -9.32
N ASP A 84 -8.46 -6.06 -10.26
CA ASP A 84 -7.58 -7.08 -10.84
C ASP A 84 -6.26 -6.45 -11.32
N ALA A 85 -5.22 -6.57 -10.50
CA ALA A 85 -3.87 -6.12 -10.77
C ALA A 85 -3.20 -6.89 -11.93
N SER A 86 -3.65 -8.09 -12.27
CA SER A 86 -3.07 -8.87 -13.36
C SER A 86 -3.44 -8.35 -14.75
N ALA A 87 -4.48 -7.50 -14.82
CA ALA A 87 -4.95 -6.88 -16.05
C ALA A 87 -4.06 -5.72 -16.55
N PHE A 88 -3.14 -5.22 -15.73
CA PHE A 88 -2.23 -4.15 -16.14
C PHE A 88 -1.14 -4.64 -17.10
N SER A 89 -0.64 -3.71 -17.93
CA SER A 89 0.45 -3.98 -18.86
C SER A 89 1.80 -3.80 -18.16
N PHE A 90 2.33 -4.91 -17.61
CA PHE A 90 3.63 -4.93 -16.95
C PHE A 90 4.80 -4.83 -17.94
N THR A 91 5.84 -4.10 -17.54
CA THR A 91 7.12 -4.02 -18.24
C THR A 91 8.27 -4.36 -17.29
N ASN A 92 9.32 -4.95 -17.85
CA ASN A 92 10.58 -5.14 -17.14
C ASN A 92 11.53 -3.95 -17.29
N THR A 93 11.21 -2.93 -18.09
CA THR A 93 12.08 -1.76 -18.27
C THR A 93 11.78 -0.69 -17.21
N PHE A 94 10.89 0.25 -17.54
CA PHE A 94 10.47 1.32 -16.65
C PHE A 94 9.11 1.87 -17.06
N VAL A 95 8.46 2.56 -16.12
CA VAL A 95 7.27 3.39 -16.34
C VAL A 95 7.52 4.81 -15.83
N GLY A 96 6.90 5.79 -16.48
CA GLY A 96 6.96 7.20 -16.08
C GLY A 96 6.96 8.19 -17.25
N PRO A 97 7.19 9.48 -16.97
CA PRO A 97 7.37 10.03 -15.62
C PRO A 97 6.03 10.04 -14.86
N VAL A 98 6.04 9.46 -13.66
CA VAL A 98 4.86 9.25 -12.79
C VAL A 98 4.71 10.45 -11.86
N CYS A 99 3.49 10.93 -11.68
CA CYS A 99 3.20 12.10 -10.85
C CYS A 99 3.05 11.76 -9.36
N ASP A 100 3.62 12.59 -8.49
CA ASP A 100 3.18 12.65 -7.09
C ASP A 100 1.84 13.39 -6.95
N ALA A 101 1.39 13.65 -5.72
CA ALA A 101 0.12 14.30 -5.46
C ALA A 101 0.08 15.78 -5.92
N ASP A 102 1.22 16.48 -5.93
CA ASP A 102 1.30 17.91 -6.23
C ASP A 102 1.17 18.19 -7.73
N CYS A 103 1.66 17.29 -8.59
CA CYS A 103 1.51 17.46 -10.04
C CYS A 103 0.22 16.85 -10.62
N ASN A 104 -0.57 16.14 -9.82
CA ASN A 104 -1.86 15.62 -10.25
C ASN A 104 -3.00 16.59 -9.93
N GLY A 105 -3.81 16.94 -10.93
CA GLY A 105 -4.89 17.94 -10.77
C GLY A 105 -6.01 17.51 -9.82
N ASN A 106 -6.04 16.25 -9.40
CA ASN A 106 -6.96 15.68 -8.42
C ASN A 106 -6.37 15.64 -6.99
N GLY A 107 -5.11 16.04 -6.78
CA GLY A 107 -4.40 15.98 -5.50
C GLY A 107 -4.08 14.57 -5.02
N VAL A 108 -4.11 13.57 -5.92
CA VAL A 108 -3.81 12.17 -5.61
C VAL A 108 -2.67 11.72 -6.51
N GLY A 109 -1.56 11.27 -5.93
CA GLY A 109 -0.46 10.75 -6.72
C GLY A 109 -0.84 9.50 -7.52
N ASP A 110 -0.07 9.26 -8.57
CA ASP A 110 -0.31 8.11 -9.44
C ASP A 110 -0.03 6.79 -8.71
N PHE A 111 -0.74 5.75 -9.14
CA PHE A 111 -0.60 4.40 -8.62
C PHE A 111 0.28 3.54 -9.55
N LEU A 112 1.18 2.81 -8.93
CA LEU A 112 2.07 1.86 -9.58
C LEU A 112 1.81 0.47 -9.02
N VAL A 113 1.84 -0.53 -9.90
CA VAL A 113 1.62 -1.94 -9.55
C VAL A 113 2.87 -2.70 -9.90
N TRP A 114 3.38 -3.48 -8.93
CA TRP A 114 4.46 -4.43 -9.14
C TRP A 114 3.93 -5.85 -9.09
N ARG A 115 4.53 -6.70 -9.93
CA ARG A 115 4.35 -8.15 -9.89
C ARG A 115 5.71 -8.82 -9.72
N ASN A 116 5.87 -9.58 -8.65
CA ASN A 116 7.07 -10.39 -8.46
C ASN A 116 7.12 -11.48 -9.53
N ILE A 117 8.23 -11.57 -10.27
CA ILE A 117 8.35 -12.49 -11.42
C ILE A 117 8.52 -13.95 -11.01
N ASP A 118 9.00 -14.20 -9.78
CA ASP A 118 9.30 -15.53 -9.28
C ASP A 118 8.09 -16.12 -8.54
N SER A 119 7.39 -15.31 -7.74
CA SER A 119 6.26 -15.75 -6.89
C SER A 119 4.88 -15.40 -7.44
N GLY A 120 4.79 -14.42 -8.37
CA GLY A 120 3.52 -13.93 -8.90
C GLY A 120 2.74 -12.99 -7.98
N PHE A 121 3.28 -12.64 -6.80
CA PHE A 121 2.63 -11.74 -5.85
C PHE A 121 2.59 -10.29 -6.34
N TYR A 122 1.59 -9.56 -5.88
CA TYR A 122 1.35 -8.17 -6.28
C TYR A 122 1.52 -7.19 -5.11
N GLY A 123 2.12 -6.05 -5.42
CA GLY A 123 2.17 -4.88 -4.54
C GLY A 123 1.80 -3.62 -5.30
N VAL A 124 1.29 -2.62 -4.58
CA VAL A 124 0.85 -1.34 -5.13
C VAL A 124 1.48 -0.21 -4.32
N LEU A 125 1.97 0.83 -4.99
CA LEU A 125 2.43 2.08 -4.37
C LEU A 125 1.63 3.24 -4.96
N ARG A 126 1.16 4.14 -4.09
CA ARG A 126 0.78 5.50 -4.46
C ARG A 126 1.95 6.43 -4.14
N VAL A 127 2.37 7.24 -5.11
CA VAL A 127 3.44 8.24 -4.92
C VAL A 127 2.86 9.45 -4.20
N ASP A 128 3.12 9.58 -2.90
CA ASP A 128 2.52 10.66 -2.11
C ASP A 128 3.24 11.99 -2.31
N ASP A 129 4.57 11.96 -2.34
CA ASP A 129 5.42 13.15 -2.41
C ASP A 129 6.81 12.79 -2.95
N ILE A 130 7.37 13.64 -3.82
CA ILE A 130 8.77 13.60 -4.23
C ILE A 130 9.45 14.88 -3.73
N ASP A 131 10.29 14.75 -2.70
CA ASP A 131 11.00 15.89 -2.13
C ASP A 131 12.36 16.07 -2.82
N THR A 132 12.57 17.26 -3.39
CA THR A 132 13.83 17.67 -4.03
C THR A 132 14.50 18.87 -3.36
N THR A 133 14.13 19.17 -2.11
CA THR A 133 14.60 20.34 -1.36
C THR A 133 16.13 20.45 -1.34
N TYR A 134 16.84 19.33 -1.31
CA TYR A 134 18.31 19.28 -1.27
C TYR A 134 18.98 19.09 -2.64
N GLY A 135 18.21 19.10 -3.73
CA GLY A 135 18.67 18.84 -5.10
C GLY A 135 18.26 17.45 -5.60
N ALA A 136 18.40 17.23 -6.91
CA ALA A 136 17.98 15.99 -7.57
C ALA A 136 18.70 14.76 -7.00
N ASP A 137 20.03 14.83 -6.82
CA ASP A 137 20.86 13.73 -6.29
C ASP A 137 20.51 13.32 -4.84
N TYR A 138 19.70 14.12 -4.15
CA TYR A 138 19.24 13.89 -2.78
C TYR A 138 17.71 13.79 -2.72
N ALA A 139 17.08 13.52 -3.86
CA ALA A 139 15.64 13.39 -3.91
C ALA A 139 15.18 12.22 -3.07
N THR A 140 14.02 12.37 -2.44
CA THR A 140 13.40 11.30 -1.67
C THR A 140 11.96 11.12 -2.06
N LEU A 141 11.48 9.88 -2.01
CA LEU A 141 10.09 9.53 -2.27
C LEU A 141 9.39 9.15 -0.97
N SER A 142 8.19 9.68 -0.77
CA SER A 142 7.24 9.17 0.20
C SER A 142 6.04 8.56 -0.51
N GLY A 143 5.46 7.51 0.06
CA GLY A 143 4.33 6.82 -0.56
C GLY A 143 3.56 5.92 0.38
N THR A 144 2.33 5.63 -0.01
CA THR A 144 1.46 4.68 0.68
C THR A 144 1.42 3.40 -0.14
N TRP A 145 1.61 2.25 0.51
CA TRP A 145 1.72 0.97 -0.19
C TRP A 145 0.72 -0.07 0.32
N TRP A 146 0.39 -1.01 -0.56
CA TRP A 146 -0.46 -2.18 -0.29
C TRP A 146 0.17 -3.44 -0.86
N PHE A 147 0.00 -4.57 -0.18
CA PHE A 147 0.50 -5.85 -0.63
C PHE A 147 -0.55 -6.94 -0.42
N GLN A 148 -0.75 -7.80 -1.42
CA GLN A 148 -1.72 -8.88 -1.37
C GLN A 148 -1.06 -10.16 -0.85
N THR A 149 -1.38 -10.57 0.38
CA THR A 149 -0.68 -11.69 1.05
C THR A 149 -1.14 -13.07 0.61
N ASP A 150 -2.23 -13.19 -0.16
CA ASP A 150 -2.72 -14.47 -0.66
C ASP A 150 -2.34 -14.76 -2.11
N GLY A 151 -1.57 -13.87 -2.75
CA GLY A 151 -1.15 -13.98 -4.14
C GLY A 151 -2.25 -13.71 -5.16
N SER A 152 -3.47 -13.36 -4.74
CA SER A 152 -4.49 -12.87 -5.66
C SER A 152 -4.10 -11.51 -6.25
N ALA A 153 -4.84 -11.06 -7.26
CA ALA A 153 -4.62 -9.75 -7.89
C ALA A 153 -5.63 -8.69 -7.43
N ASN A 154 -6.50 -9.00 -6.46
CA ASN A 154 -7.63 -8.14 -6.12
C ASN A 154 -7.30 -7.21 -4.94
N PHE A 155 -7.29 -5.90 -5.17
CA PHE A 155 -7.10 -4.87 -4.16
C PHE A 155 -8.39 -4.14 -3.76
N SER A 156 -9.56 -4.56 -4.26
CA SER A 156 -10.85 -3.90 -3.97
C SER A 156 -11.32 -4.07 -2.52
N VAL A 157 -10.79 -5.06 -1.79
CA VAL A 157 -11.17 -5.36 -0.41
C VAL A 157 -10.11 -4.82 0.55
N VAL A 158 -9.85 -3.51 0.50
CA VAL A 158 -8.94 -2.88 1.47
C VAL A 158 -9.67 -2.74 2.80
N PRO A 159 -9.16 -3.30 3.91
CA PRO A 159 -9.71 -3.07 5.22
C PRO A 159 -9.67 -1.56 5.51
N VAL A 160 -10.83 -0.93 5.70
CA VAL A 160 -10.87 0.46 6.15
C VAL A 160 -10.08 0.54 7.46
N PRO A 161 -9.04 1.38 7.58
CA PRO A 161 -8.22 1.45 8.78
C PRO A 161 -9.12 1.67 10.00
N ALA A 162 -8.93 0.87 11.05
CA ALA A 162 -9.73 0.93 12.27
C ALA A 162 -9.76 2.35 12.91
N ALA A 163 -8.81 3.22 12.56
CA ALA A 163 -8.78 4.64 12.92
C ALA A 163 -10.08 5.40 12.54
N ALA A 164 -10.74 5.04 11.44
CA ALA A 164 -12.03 5.64 11.07
C ALA A 164 -13.13 5.35 12.12
N TRP A 165 -13.06 4.21 12.81
CA TRP A 165 -13.98 3.85 13.89
C TRP A 165 -13.67 4.59 15.20
N PHE A 166 -12.40 4.89 15.46
CA PHE A 166 -11.99 5.64 16.64
C PHE A 166 -12.37 7.12 16.57
N MET A 167 -12.39 7.73 15.37
CA MET A 167 -12.89 9.11 15.22
C MET A 167 -14.40 9.23 15.46
N GLY A 168 -15.19 8.22 15.03
CA GLY A 168 -16.63 8.21 15.27
C GLY A 168 -17.00 8.10 16.75
N SER A 169 -16.24 7.33 17.53
CA SER A 169 -16.47 7.18 18.98
C SER A 169 -15.98 8.39 19.79
N ALA A 170 -14.90 9.05 19.37
CA ALA A 170 -14.41 10.27 20.01
C ALA A 170 -15.41 11.45 19.88
N LEU A 171 -16.06 11.59 18.72
CA LEU A 171 -17.11 12.60 18.50
C LEU A 171 -18.38 12.32 19.33
N ALA A 172 -18.80 11.06 19.44
CA ALA A 172 -19.95 10.68 20.28
C ALA A 172 -19.70 10.95 21.78
N ALA A 173 -18.47 10.74 22.25
CA ALA A 173 -18.09 11.00 23.64
C ALA A 173 -18.15 12.50 23.99
N LEU A 174 -17.75 13.40 23.08
CA LEU A 174 -17.78 14.85 23.29
C LEU A 174 -19.22 15.41 23.38
N VAL A 175 -20.16 14.87 22.60
CA VAL A 175 -21.58 15.29 22.67
C VAL A 175 -22.24 14.84 23.97
N GLY A 176 -21.85 13.68 24.52
CA GLY A 176 -22.38 13.18 25.79
C GLY A 176 -21.97 14.01 27.01
N VAL A 177 -20.74 14.54 27.04
CA VAL A 177 -20.20 15.30 28.19
C VAL A 177 -20.81 16.71 28.28
N GLY A 178 -21.17 17.32 27.15
CA GLY A 178 -21.76 18.67 27.11
C GLY A 178 -23.14 18.81 27.78
N ARG A 179 -23.92 17.71 27.91
CA ARG A 179 -25.28 17.76 28.48
C ARG A 179 -25.34 17.71 30.01
N ARG A 180 -24.24 17.42 30.72
CA ARG A 180 -24.30 17.20 32.18
C ARG A 180 -24.03 18.44 33.05
N ARG A 181 -23.65 19.59 32.46
CA ARG A 181 -23.26 20.81 33.21
C ARG A 181 -24.37 21.87 33.43
N ARG A 182 -25.65 21.60 33.13
CA ARG A 182 -26.76 22.55 33.37
C ARG A 182 -27.77 22.11 34.44
N ARG A 183 -27.33 21.58 35.58
CA ARG A 183 -28.20 21.46 36.78
C ARG A 183 -27.41 21.67 38.06
N LYS A 184 -27.46 22.89 38.59
CA LYS A 184 -27.69 23.26 40.00
C LYS A 184 -27.18 24.69 40.26
N LEU A 185 -28.10 25.65 40.23
CA LEU A 185 -28.04 26.91 40.97
C LEU A 185 -29.47 27.14 41.51
N VAL A 186 -29.65 26.85 42.80
CA VAL A 186 -30.70 27.35 43.69
C VAL A 186 -30.02 27.63 45.01
#